data_AF-T1BX22-F1
#
_entry.id   AF-T1BX22-F1
#
_cell.length_a   1.000
_cell.length_b   1.000
_cell.length_c   1.000
_cell.angle_alpha   90.00
_cell.angle_beta   90.00
_cell.angle_gamma   90.00
#
_symmetry.space_group_name_H-M   'P 1'
#
loop_
_entity.id
_entity.type
_entity.pdbx_description
1 polymer ?
#
loop_
_entity_poly.entity_id
_entity_poly.type
_entity_poly.pdbx_seq_one_letter_code
_entity_poly.pdbx_strand_id
1 'polypeptide(L)' 'SMMSEAAATTAPLLITRLPGHSRRIRDFSAGLIASGRARDFTGRLEVWPTAPIDDTEAAAAELRRRLGY' A
#
# COMPACT_ATOMS: atom_id res chain seq x y z
N SER A 1 -8.84 5.19 -2.89
CA SER A 1 -8.78 4.76 -1.48
C SER A 1 -7.62 5.53 -0.91
N MET A 2 -7.84 6.29 0.17
CA MET A 2 -6.84 7.21 0.71
C MET A 2 -5.47 6.55 0.94
N MET A 3 -5.45 5.30 1.43
CA MET A 3 -4.19 4.56 1.64
C MET A 3 -3.48 4.17 0.33
N SER A 4 -4.22 3.85 -0.74
CA SER A 4 -3.64 3.54 -2.05
C SER A 4 -2.98 4.79 -2.67
N GLU A 5 -3.64 5.94 -2.55
CA GLU A 5 -3.13 7.22 -3.05
C GLU A 5 -1.85 7.62 -2.31
N ALA A 6 -1.83 7.48 -0.97
CA ALA A 6 -0.63 7.70 -0.18
C ALA A 6 0.51 6.73 -0.54
N ALA A 7 0.21 5.46 -0.83
CA ALA A 7 1.19 4.45 -1.21
C ALA A 7 1.89 4.75 -2.56
N ALA A 8 1.23 5.50 -3.45
CA ALA A 8 1.79 5.96 -4.72
C ALA A 8 2.74 7.16 -4.59
N THR A 9 3.01 7.64 -3.37
CA THR A 9 3.98 8.71 -3.09
C THR A 9 5.26 8.16 -2.49
N THR A 10 6.21 9.04 -2.17
CA THR A 10 7.42 8.72 -1.38
C THR A 10 7.24 8.98 0.13
N ALA A 11 6.04 9.35 0.58
CA ALA A 11 5.79 9.63 1.99
C ALA A 11 5.74 8.32 2.80
N PRO A 12 6.37 8.25 3.98
CA PRO A 12 6.21 7.12 4.89
C PRO A 12 4.75 6.93 5.30
N LEU A 13 4.32 5.67 5.39
CA LEU A 13 2.92 5.31 5.64
C LEU A 13 2.82 4.55 6.96
N LEU A 14 2.26 5.20 7.98
CA LEU A 14 2.09 4.63 9.32
C LEU A 14 0.62 4.30 9.55
N ILE A 15 0.35 3.07 9.99
CA ILE A 15 -1.02 2.56 10.13
C ILE A 15 -1.33 2.32 11.61
N THR A 16 -2.38 2.96 12.10
CA THR A 16 -2.98 2.64 13.41
C THR A 16 -4.19 1.74 13.24
N ARG A 17 -4.32 0.73 14.09
CA ARG A 17 -5.46 -0.20 14.08
C ARG A 17 -6.53 0.32 15.02
N LEU A 18 -7.58 0.89 14.43
CA LEU A 18 -8.76 1.29 15.20
C LEU A 18 -9.66 0.08 15.49
N PRO A 19 -10.39 0.08 16.61
CA PRO A 19 -11.43 -0.92 16.88
C PRO A 19 -12.43 -0.99 15.72
N GLY A 20 -12.67 -2.19 15.20
CA GLY A 20 -13.57 -2.41 14.08
C GLY A 20 -13.39 -3.78 13.42
N HIS A 21 -14.30 -4.12 12.51
CA HIS A 21 -14.39 -5.47 11.93
C HIS A 21 -14.28 -5.51 10.41
N SER A 22 -13.86 -4.41 9.76
CA SER A 22 -13.69 -4.40 8.30
C SER A 22 -12.54 -5.31 7.88
N ARG A 23 -12.89 -6.52 7.44
CA ARG A 23 -11.95 -7.46 6.83
C ARG A 23 -11.19 -6.81 5.68
N ARG A 24 -11.89 -6.08 4.80
CA ARG A 24 -11.28 -5.42 3.64
C ARG A 24 -10.17 -4.45 4.04
N ILE A 25 -10.40 -3.59 5.04
CA ILE A 25 -9.40 -2.61 5.47
C ILE A 25 -8.20 -3.32 6.08
N ARG A 26 -8.45 -4.32 6.93
CA ARG A 26 -7.39 -5.12 7.58
C ARG A 26 -6.52 -5.85 6.55
N ASP A 27 -7.14 -6.51 5.58
CA ASP A 27 -6.40 -7.30 4.60
C ASP A 27 -5.60 -6.36 3.67
N PHE A 28 -6.16 -5.20 3.32
CA PHE A 28 -5.45 -4.18 2.54
C PHE A 28 -4.25 -3.59 3.28
N SER A 29 -4.41 -3.20 4.56
CA SER A 29 -3.29 -2.67 5.35
C SER A 29 -2.21 -3.72 5.61
N ALA A 30 -2.60 -4.98 5.83
CA ALA A 30 -1.65 -6.08 5.97
C ALA A 30 -0.81 -6.27 4.69
N GLY A 31 -1.42 -6.14 3.51
CA GLY A 31 -0.70 -6.18 2.24
C GLY A 31 0.34 -5.07 2.09
N LEU A 32 0.00 -3.84 2.47
CA LEU A 32 0.94 -2.70 2.46
C LEU A 32 2.09 -2.85 3.45
N ILE A 33 1.84 -3.45 4.62
CA ILE A 33 2.90 -3.75 5.59
C ILE A 33 3.80 -4.86 5.05
N ALA A 34 3.23 -5.92 4.47
CA ALA A 34 3.97 -7.03 3.91
C ALA A 34 4.86 -6.62 2.72
N SER A 35 4.44 -5.64 1.91
CA SER A 35 5.27 -5.08 0.84
C SER A 35 6.36 -4.11 1.33
N GLY A 36 6.41 -3.82 2.63
CA GLY A 36 7.31 -2.84 3.23
C GLY A 36 6.93 -1.39 2.96
N ARG A 37 5.80 -1.15 2.28
CA ARG A 37 5.34 0.21 1.96
C ARG A 37 4.79 0.94 3.17
N ALA A 38 4.26 0.21 4.15
CA ALA A 38 3.74 0.74 5.40
C ALA A 38 4.35 0.06 6.63
N ARG A 39 4.24 0.71 7.79
CA ARG A 39 4.57 0.16 9.11
C ARG A 39 3.44 0.44 10.10
N ASP A 40 3.34 -0.36 11.15
CA ASP A 40 2.42 -0.05 12.25
C ASP A 40 2.86 1.25 12.94
N PHE A 41 1.89 2.09 13.29
CA PHE A 41 2.14 3.31 14.06
C PHE A 41 2.35 2.96 15.54
N THR A 42 3.56 3.19 16.02
CA THR A 42 4.00 2.87 17.40
C THR A 42 3.89 4.05 18.36
N GLY A 43 3.19 5.12 17.97
CA GLY A 43 3.10 6.36 18.73
C GLY A 43 4.18 7.39 18.38
N ARG A 44 5.04 7.11 17.38
CA ARG A 44 6.05 8.05 16.87
C ARG A 44 5.96 8.16 15.36
N LEU A 45 6.22 9.38 14.85
CA LEU A 45 6.37 9.60 13.42
C LEU A 45 7.75 9.07 13.00
N GLU A 46 7.78 7.85 12.50
CA GLU A 46 8.97 7.28 11.90
C GLU A 46 9.08 7.70 10.44
N VAL A 47 10.28 8.10 10.04
CA VAL A 47 10.60 8.44 8.64
C VAL A 47 11.67 7.47 8.16
N TRP A 48 11.40 6.81 7.04
CA TRP A 48 12.33 5.91 6.38
C TRP A 48 12.26 6.11 4.87
N PRO A 49 13.32 5.78 4.12
CA PRO A 49 13.25 5.79 2.66
C PRO A 49 12.14 4.86 2.17
N THR A 50 11.26 5.37 1.31
CA THR A 50 10.23 4.55 0.65
C THR A 50 10.26 4.79 -0.85
N ALA A 51 9.90 3.75 -1.59
CA ALA A 51 9.58 3.86 -3.01
C ALA A 51 8.06 3.86 -3.19
N PRO A 52 7.51 4.64 -4.13
CA PRO A 52 6.13 4.49 -4.56
C PRO A 52 5.84 3.07 -5.00
N ILE A 53 4.63 2.59 -4.73
CA ILE A 53 4.10 1.44 -5.45
C ILE A 53 3.68 1.93 -6.83
N ASP A 54 4.35 1.46 -7.88
CA ASP A 54 3.98 1.70 -9.28
C ASP A 54 3.79 0.37 -10.00
N ASP A 55 2.68 -0.29 -9.69
CA ASP A 55 2.28 -1.54 -10.31
C ASP A 55 1.58 -1.30 -11.66
N THR A 56 1.44 -0.04 -12.09
CA THR A 56 0.62 0.35 -13.24
C THR A 56 1.16 -0.26 -14.51
N GLU A 57 2.48 -0.16 -14.73
CA GLU A 57 3.14 -0.73 -15.90
C GLU A 57 3.07 -2.26 -15.88
N ALA A 58 3.31 -2.88 -14.73
CA ALA A 58 3.23 -4.33 -14.58
C ALA A 58 1.81 -4.86 -14.87
N ALA A 59 0.78 -4.18 -14.34
CA ALA A 59 -0.61 -4.50 -14.60
C ALA A 59 -0.96 -4.30 -16.08
N ALA A 60 -0.52 -3.20 -16.69
CA ALA A 60 -0.74 -2.93 -18.11
C ALA A 60 -0.08 -4.00 -18.99
N ALA A 61 1.18 -4.36 -18.72
CA ALA A 61 1.88 -5.42 -19.43
C ALA A 61 1.14 -6.76 -19.32
N GLU A 62 0.64 -7.10 -18.14
CA GLU A 62 -0.11 -8.34 -17.92
C GLU A 62 -1.46 -8.33 -18.63
N LEU A 63 -2.15 -7.18 -18.68
CA LEU A 63 -3.38 -7.03 -19.45
C LEU A 63 -3.14 -7.24 -20.94
N ARG A 64 -2.10 -6.61 -21.50
CA ARG A 64 -1.69 -6.82 -22.90
C ARG A 64 -1.42 -8.28 -23.20
N ARG A 65 -0.67 -8.96 -22.32
CA ARG A 65 -0.35 -10.37 -22.45
C ARG A 65 -1.60 -11.27 -22.45
N ARG A 66 -2.59 -10.98 -21.60
CA ARG A 66 -3.82 -11.81 -21.46
C ARG A 66 -4.88 -11.52 -22.52
N LEU A 67 -4.96 -10.28 -22.98
CA LEU A 67 -6.07 -9.80 -23.80
C LEU A 67 -5.67 -9.55 -25.26
N GLY A 68 -4.37 -9.70 -25.59
CA GLY A 68 -3.88 -9.70 -26.97
C GLY A 68 -3.75 -8.31 -27.60
N TYR A 69 -3.44 -7.28 -26.79
CA TYR A 69 -3.18 -5.91 -27.27
C TYR A 69 -1.70 -5.66 -27.64
#